data_AF-A0A920UH68-F1
#
_entry.id   AF-A0A920UH68-F1
#
_cell.length_a   1.000
_cell.length_b   1.000
_cell.length_c   1.000
_cell.angle_alpha   90.00
_cell.angle_beta   90.00
_cell.angle_gamma   90.00
#
_symmetry.space_group_name_H-M   'P 1'
#
loop_
_entity.id
_entity.type
_entity.pdbx_description
1 polymer ?
#
loop_
_entity_poly.entity_id
_entity_poly.type
_entity_poly.pdbx_seq_one_letter_code
_entity_poly.pdbx_strand_id
1 'polypeptide(L)' 'MFVLKRLSDAERDGDGVQAVISGAGLSNDGRGQFVLSPNSKGQVLAFERAYQSGVSMQGKLTT' A
#
# COMPACT_ATOMS: atom_id res chain seq x y z
N MET A 1 8.91 10.76 11.88
CA MET A 1 10.07 10.35 11.07
C MET A 1 10.25 8.85 11.28
N PHE A 2 10.43 8.07 10.23
CA PHE A 2 10.65 6.62 10.32
C PHE A 2 11.96 6.25 9.61
N VAL A 3 12.60 5.17 10.05
CA VAL A 3 13.74 4.55 9.37
C VAL A 3 13.27 3.22 8.81
N LEU A 4 13.54 2.98 7.54
CA LEU A 4 13.17 1.74 6.88
C LEU A 4 14.42 0.89 6.67
N LYS A 5 14.30 -0.40 6.98
CA LYS A 5 15.30 -1.42 6.69
C LYS A 5 14.58 -2.66 6.17
N ARG A 6 15.26 -3.49 5.37
CA ARG A 6 14.72 -4.81 5.05
C ARG A 6 14.60 -5.60 6.35
N LEU A 7 13.50 -6.34 6.50
CA LEU A 7 13.23 -7.10 7.73
C LEU A 7 14.37 -8.06 8.07
N SER A 8 14.89 -8.79 7.07
CA SER A 8 16.01 -9.72 7.26
C SER A 8 17.29 -9.05 7.75
N ASP A 9 17.58 -7.83 7.30
CA ASP A 9 18.71 -7.06 7.81
C ASP A 9 18.44 -6.59 9.24
N ALA A 10 17.20 -6.22 9.58
CA ALA A 10 16.82 -5.76 10.92
C ALA A 10 16.98 -6.89 11.94
N GLU A 11 16.50 -8.08 11.58
CA GLU A 11 16.65 -9.29 12.38
C GLU A 11 18.11 -9.69 12.55
N ARG A 12 18.91 -9.70 11.47
CA ARG A 12 20.34 -10.03 11.53
C ARG A 12 21.11 -9.09 12.45
N ASP A 13 20.84 -7.79 12.35
CA ASP A 13 21.58 -6.77 13.08
C ASP A 13 21.03 -6.55 14.51
N GLY A 14 19.92 -7.22 14.88
CA GLY A 14 19.31 -7.14 16.21
C GLY A 14 18.54 -5.84 16.47
N ASP A 15 18.03 -5.19 15.42
CA ASP A 15 17.27 -3.95 15.55
C ASP A 15 15.87 -4.20 16.14
N GLY A 16 15.39 -3.22 16.94
CA GLY A 16 14.00 -3.21 17.40
C GLY A 16 13.03 -2.90 16.26
N VAL A 17 12.33 -3.92 15.76
CA VAL A 17 11.31 -3.77 14.70
C VAL A 17 9.97 -3.37 15.31
N GLN A 18 9.46 -2.17 14.96
CA GLN A 18 8.15 -1.70 15.44
C GLN A 18 6.98 -2.25 14.61
N ALA A 19 7.16 -2.37 13.28
CA ALA A 19 6.17 -2.90 12.36
C ALA A 19 6.83 -3.30 11.03
N VAL A 20 6.13 -4.10 10.24
CA VAL A 20 6.55 -4.50 8.88
C VAL A 20 5.56 -3.93 7.86
N ILE A 21 6.08 -3.24 6.85
CA ILE A 21 5.29 -2.82 5.68
C ILE A 21 5.22 -4.03 4.75
N SER A 22 4.06 -4.67 4.67
CA SER A 22 3.85 -5.90 3.91
C SER A 22 3.60 -5.67 2.42
N GLY A 23 3.19 -4.48 2.01
CA GLY A 23 2.94 -4.12 0.62
C GLY A 23 2.64 -2.63 0.47
N ALA A 24 2.80 -2.11 -0.74
CA ALA A 24 2.51 -0.71 -1.08
C ALA A 24 2.02 -0.61 -2.53
N GLY A 25 1.04 0.26 -2.77
CA GLY A 25 0.43 0.46 -4.07
C GLY A 25 0.14 1.92 -4.32
N LEU A 26 0.41 2.37 -5.55
CA LEU A 26 0.24 3.75 -5.99
C LEU A 26 -0.57 3.77 -7.29
N SER A 27 -1.36 4.82 -7.46
CA SER A 27 -2.13 5.09 -8.68
C SER A 27 -2.28 6.59 -8.90
N ASN A 28 -2.97 6.97 -9.98
CA ASN A 28 -3.46 8.32 -10.21
C ASN A 28 -4.96 8.25 -10.52
N ASP A 29 -5.69 9.29 -10.13
CA ASP A 29 -7.14 9.39 -10.34
C ASP A 29 -7.54 9.50 -11.82
N GLY A 30 -6.60 9.87 -12.69
CA GLY A 30 -6.77 9.91 -14.13
C GLY A 30 -7.85 10.90 -14.57
N ARG A 31 -8.57 10.55 -15.64
CA ARG A 31 -9.63 11.40 -16.19
C ARG A 31 -10.87 11.38 -15.28
N GLY A 32 -11.21 12.53 -14.71
CA GLY A 32 -12.45 12.78 -13.97
C GLY A 32 -13.29 13.90 -14.60
N GLN A 33 -14.33 14.34 -13.88
CA GLN A 33 -15.12 15.52 -14.27
C GLN A 33 -14.28 16.81 -14.21
N PHE A 34 -13.43 16.93 -13.20
CA PHE A 34 -12.44 18.02 -13.05
C PHE A 34 -11.10 17.45 -12.58
N VAL A 35 -9.99 18.15 -12.89
CA VAL A 35 -8.63 17.64 -12.63
C VAL A 35 -8.30 17.48 -11.14
N LEU A 36 -8.97 18.22 -10.27
CA LEU A 36 -8.79 18.18 -8.81
C LEU A 36 -9.88 17.37 -8.10
N SER A 37 -10.83 16.79 -8.84
CA SER A 37 -11.86 15.96 -8.23
C SER A 37 -11.30 14.57 -7.91
N PRO A 38 -11.49 14.06 -6.68
CA PRO A 38 -11.07 12.71 -6.35
C PRO A 38 -11.84 11.67 -7.18
N ASN A 39 -11.18 10.58 -7.54
CA ASN A 39 -11.78 9.49 -8.33
C ASN A 39 -11.67 8.14 -7.60
N SER A 40 -12.80 7.54 -7.25
CA SER A 40 -12.83 6.24 -6.56
C SER A 40 -12.11 5.13 -7.32
N LYS A 41 -12.12 5.16 -8.67
CA LYS A 41 -11.40 4.17 -9.48
C LYS A 41 -9.89 4.22 -9.26
N GLY A 42 -9.31 5.43 -9.15
CA GLY A 42 -7.90 5.60 -8.85
C GLY A 42 -7.57 5.02 -7.48
N GLN A 43 -8.38 5.34 -6.48
CA GLN A 43 -8.18 4.88 -5.11
C GLN A 43 -8.29 3.35 -4.98
N VAL A 44 -9.32 2.74 -5.59
CA VAL A 44 -9.48 1.28 -5.62
C VAL A 44 -8.26 0.62 -6.27
N LEU A 45 -7.76 1.16 -7.39
CA LEU A 45 -6.58 0.64 -8.05
C LEU A 45 -5.31 0.74 -7.18
N ALA A 46 -5.16 1.82 -6.39
CA ALA A 46 -4.05 1.93 -5.43
C ALA A 46 -4.14 0.83 -4.36
N PHE A 47 -5.34 0.58 -3.82
CA PHE A 47 -5.57 -0.51 -2.87
C PHE A 47 -5.28 -1.88 -3.49
N GLU A 48 -5.86 -2.20 -4.65
CA GLU A 48 -5.63 -3.48 -5.34
C GLU A 48 -4.15 -3.75 -5.55
N ARG A 49 -3.37 -2.75 -6.00
CA ARG A 49 -1.92 -2.87 -6.16
C ARG A 49 -1.20 -3.11 -4.84
N ALA A 50 -1.59 -2.42 -3.77
CA ALA A 50 -0.98 -2.60 -2.46
C ALA A 50 -1.19 -4.02 -1.94
N TYR A 51 -2.42 -4.54 -2.05
CA TYR A 51 -2.75 -5.89 -1.62
C TYR A 51 -2.13 -6.98 -2.51
N GLN A 52 -2.04 -6.77 -3.82
CA GLN A 52 -1.33 -7.70 -4.73
C GLN A 52 0.16 -7.80 -4.41
N SER A 53 0.80 -6.70 -4.02
CA SER A 53 2.22 -6.67 -3.66
C SER A 53 2.52 -7.28 -2.29
N GLY A 54 1.50 -7.47 -1.45
CA GLY A 54 1.63 -7.86 -0.05
C GLY A 54 0.69 -8.99 0.38
N VAL A 55 -0.09 -8.75 1.44
CA VAL A 55 -1.00 -9.75 2.03
C VAL A 55 -2.19 -9.98 1.08
N SER A 56 -2.52 -11.24 0.80
CA SER A 56 -3.73 -11.62 0.06
C SER A 56 -4.98 -10.97 0.67
N MET A 57 -5.84 -10.36 -0.14
CA MET A 57 -7.15 -9.87 0.33
C MET A 57 -8.01 -11.05 0.81
N GLN A 58 -8.11 -11.28 2.12
CA GLN A 58 -9.20 -12.05 2.72
C GLN A 58 -10.38 -11.12 3.02
N GLY A 59 -11.24 -10.88 2.02
CA GLY A 59 -12.51 -10.18 2.19
C GLY A 59 -12.94 -9.43 0.94
N LYS A 60 -13.99 -9.91 0.27
CA LYS A 60 -14.59 -9.19 -0.86
C LYS A 60 -15.17 -7.87 -0.36
N LEU A 61 -14.70 -6.76 -0.93
CA LEU A 61 -15.32 -5.44 -0.74
C LEU A 61 -16.64 -5.44 -1.53
N THR A 62 -17.72 -5.95 -0.93
CA THR A 62 -19.07 -5.81 -1.49
C THR A 62 -19.47 -4.34 -1.42
N THR A 63 -19.73 -3.75 -2.59
CA THR A 63 -20.38 -2.45 -2.77
C THR A 63 -21.87 -2.57 -2.56
#